data_AF-A0A4V1ZRF3-F1
#
_entry.id   AF-A0A4V1ZRF3-F1
#
_cell.length_a   1.000
_cell.length_b   1.000
_cell.length_c   1.000
_cell.angle_alpha   90.00
_cell.angle_beta   90.00
_cell.angle_gamma   90.00
#
_symmetry.space_group_name_H-M   'P 1'
#
loop_
_entity.id
_entity.type
_entity.pdbx_description
1 polymer ?
#
loop_
_entity_poly.entity_id
_entity_poly.type
_entity_poly.pdbx_seq_one_letter_code
_entity_poly.pdbx_strand_id
1 'polypeptide(L)'
;LFGYTGVGTLAMATKGVRMVHVDASKKSVEAAKANAKLSGMADAPIRWMTDDAAKFVAREVRRGRRYDGILLDPPKYGRGPEGEVWRLEEDLPKLIADCRKLLDENSRFLFLTVYAVRMSALAIGELLNQVFADLPGKVEVGELGVREEARGLVLPTAIWARWSR
;
A
#
# COMPACT_ATOMS: atom_id res chain seq x y z
N LEU A 1 1.19 2.54 2.67
CA LEU A 1 1.99 1.65 3.54
C LEU A 1 3.14 1.11 2.71
N PHE A 2 4.33 0.95 3.29
CA PHE A 2 5.57 0.65 2.53
C PHE A 2 5.80 1.68 1.42
N GLY A 3 5.76 2.97 1.79
CA GLY A 3 5.63 4.07 0.84
C GLY A 3 6.86 4.36 -0.03
N TYR A 4 8.01 3.76 0.28
CA TYR A 4 9.27 3.90 -0.42
C TYR A 4 9.62 5.38 -0.69
N THR A 5 9.93 5.75 -1.92
CA THR A 5 10.29 7.12 -2.34
C THR A 5 9.09 8.05 -2.52
N GLY A 6 7.88 7.60 -2.14
CA GLY A 6 6.71 8.46 -1.99
C GLY A 6 5.99 8.87 -3.26
N VAL A 7 6.37 8.38 -4.45
CA VAL A 7 5.74 8.79 -5.72
C VAL A 7 4.23 8.57 -5.71
N GLY A 8 3.75 7.41 -5.23
CA GLY A 8 2.31 7.15 -5.09
C GLY A 8 1.62 8.07 -4.07
N THR A 9 2.34 8.47 -3.02
CA THR A 9 1.83 9.47 -2.04
C THR A 9 1.66 10.82 -2.71
N LEU A 10 2.67 11.27 -3.46
CA LEU A 10 2.63 12.55 -4.15
C LEU A 10 1.55 12.57 -5.23
N ALA A 11 1.44 11.52 -6.04
CA ALA A 11 0.40 11.39 -7.06
C ALA A 11 -1.01 11.60 -6.46
N MET A 12 -1.31 10.98 -5.32
CA MET A 12 -2.59 11.17 -4.64
C MET A 12 -2.75 12.56 -4.01
N ALA A 13 -1.68 13.10 -3.42
CA ALA A 13 -1.71 14.44 -2.82
C ALA A 13 -1.95 15.54 -3.87
N THR A 14 -1.56 15.35 -5.15
CA THR A 14 -1.93 16.29 -6.23
C THR A 14 -3.44 16.43 -6.44
N LYS A 15 -4.23 15.46 -5.95
CA LYS A 15 -5.70 15.48 -6.00
C LYS A 15 -6.34 16.10 -4.76
N GLY A 16 -5.55 16.77 -3.91
CA GLY A 16 -6.03 17.41 -2.68
C GLY A 16 -6.33 16.43 -1.53
N VAL A 17 -5.89 15.18 -1.65
CA VAL A 17 -6.10 14.14 -0.63
C VAL A 17 -5.12 14.34 0.52
N ARG A 18 -5.62 14.23 1.76
CA ARG A 18 -4.76 14.18 2.96
C ARG A 18 -4.10 12.80 3.04
N MET A 19 -2.77 12.78 3.06
CA MET A 19 -2.01 11.54 3.00
C MET A 19 -1.36 11.20 4.33
N VAL A 20 -1.26 9.90 4.63
CA VAL A 20 -0.31 9.37 5.60
C VAL A 20 0.66 8.46 4.85
N HIS A 21 1.92 8.85 4.83
CA HIS A 21 2.99 8.07 4.23
C HIS A 21 3.71 7.30 5.33
N VAL A 22 3.85 5.98 5.17
CA VAL A 22 4.48 5.11 6.16
C VAL A 22 5.53 4.24 5.49
N ASP A 23 6.75 4.30 5.98
CA ASP A 23 7.84 3.41 5.58
C ASP A 23 8.77 3.16 6.79
N ALA A 24 9.32 1.96 6.93
CA ALA A 24 10.22 1.64 8.03
C ALA A 24 11.61 2.30 7.87
N SER A 25 12.01 2.59 6.63
CA SER A 25 13.31 3.16 6.32
C SER A 25 13.28 4.68 6.43
N LYS A 26 13.99 5.23 7.42
CA LYS A 26 14.22 6.70 7.52
C LYS A 26 14.78 7.27 6.22
N LYS A 27 15.68 6.55 5.55
CA LYS A 27 16.25 6.97 4.26
C LYS A 27 15.17 7.09 3.18
N SER A 28 14.22 6.16 3.13
CA SER A 28 13.10 6.19 2.17
C SER A 28 12.17 7.37 2.45
N VAL A 29 11.81 7.59 3.72
CA VAL A 29 10.97 8.72 4.12
C VAL A 29 11.61 10.07 3.79
N GLU A 30 12.92 10.22 4.04
CA GLU A 30 13.63 11.46 3.69
C GLU A 30 13.74 11.64 2.15
N ALA A 31 13.92 10.56 1.39
CA ALA A 31 13.85 10.63 -0.08
C ALA A 31 12.45 11.03 -0.57
N ALA A 32 11.39 10.52 0.07
CA ALA A 32 10.03 10.90 -0.25
C ALA A 32 9.72 12.39 0.04
N LYS A 33 10.23 12.93 1.15
CA LYS A 33 10.15 14.36 1.46
C LYS A 33 10.96 15.21 0.46
N ALA A 34 12.15 14.74 0.06
CA ALA A 34 12.95 15.41 -0.96
C ALA A 34 12.21 15.46 -2.31
N ASN A 35 11.57 14.35 -2.71
CA ASN A 35 10.73 14.29 -3.89
C ASN A 35 9.52 15.23 -3.79
N ALA A 36 8.89 15.34 -2.62
CA ALA A 36 7.82 16.29 -2.38
C ALA A 36 8.29 17.73 -2.63
N LYS A 37 9.46 18.10 -2.09
CA LYS A 37 10.06 19.42 -2.31
C LYS A 37 10.38 19.67 -3.79
N LEU A 38 11.02 18.71 -4.46
CA LEU A 38 11.34 18.80 -5.89
C LEU A 38 10.09 18.91 -6.77
N SER A 39 8.97 18.37 -6.32
CA SER A 39 7.68 18.41 -7.03
C SER A 39 6.84 19.65 -6.68
N GLY A 40 7.36 20.61 -5.91
CA GLY A 40 6.59 21.78 -5.47
C GLY A 40 5.48 21.48 -4.46
N MET A 41 5.59 20.35 -3.76
CA MET A 41 4.57 19.81 -2.85
C MET A 41 5.04 19.77 -1.40
N ALA A 42 5.97 20.65 -1.01
CA ALA A 42 6.50 20.69 0.35
C ALA A 42 5.39 20.94 1.40
N ASP A 43 4.39 21.76 1.04
CA ASP A 43 3.27 22.13 1.91
C ASP A 43 2.02 21.25 1.71
N ALA A 44 2.12 20.18 0.90
CA ALA A 44 1.01 19.25 0.73
C ALA A 44 0.66 18.59 2.08
N PRO A 45 -0.62 18.28 2.37
CA PRO A 45 -1.06 17.74 3.65
C PRO A 45 -0.68 16.26 3.80
N ILE A 46 0.62 15.99 3.97
CA ILE A 46 1.20 14.65 4.06
C ILE A 46 1.80 14.47 5.46
N ARG A 47 1.27 13.51 6.21
CA ARG A 47 1.85 13.05 7.47
C ARG A 47 2.89 11.98 7.16
N TRP A 48 4.16 12.31 7.38
CA TRP A 48 5.29 11.39 7.18
C TRP A 48 5.55 10.55 8.43
N MET A 49 5.58 9.23 8.29
CA MET A 49 5.79 8.28 9.38
C MET A 49 6.96 7.36 9.04
N THR A 50 8.00 7.40 9.87
CA THR A 50 9.02 6.34 9.91
C THR A 50 8.61 5.31 10.96
N ASP A 51 7.86 4.29 10.55
CA ASP A 51 7.25 3.30 11.46
C ASP A 51 7.13 1.95 10.73
N ASP A 52 7.06 0.86 11.49
CA ASP A 52 6.66 -0.43 10.94
C ASP A 52 5.19 -0.37 10.49
N ALA A 53 4.89 -0.90 9.31
CA ALA A 53 3.56 -0.79 8.73
C ALA A 53 2.49 -1.51 9.56
N ALA A 54 2.80 -2.69 10.10
CA ALA A 54 1.84 -3.46 10.90
C ALA A 54 1.61 -2.81 12.27
N LYS A 55 2.67 -2.37 12.95
CA LYS A 55 2.56 -1.59 14.20
C LYS A 55 1.79 -0.30 14.00
N PHE A 56 2.04 0.43 12.91
CA PHE A 56 1.30 1.63 12.56
C PHE A 56 -0.20 1.35 12.41
N VAL A 57 -0.57 0.37 11.57
CA VAL A 57 -1.97 0.00 11.33
C VAL A 57 -2.65 -0.41 12.63
N ALA A 58 -2.06 -1.31 13.41
CA ALA A 58 -2.61 -1.74 14.70
C ALA A 58 -2.85 -0.57 15.67
N ARG A 59 -1.93 0.40 15.69
CA ARG A 59 -2.04 1.62 16.51
C ARG A 59 -3.20 2.51 16.06
N GLU A 60 -3.39 2.67 14.76
CA GLU A 60 -4.49 3.44 14.19
C GLU A 60 -5.85 2.76 14.40
N VAL A 61 -5.90 1.42 14.36
CA VAL A 61 -7.09 0.64 14.73
C VAL A 61 -7.47 0.90 16.18
N ARG A 62 -6.51 0.80 17.11
CA ARG A 62 -6.75 1.11 18.54
C ARG A 62 -7.22 2.54 18.77
N ARG A 63 -6.83 3.48 17.91
CA ARG A 63 -7.25 4.89 17.96
C ARG A 63 -8.59 5.16 17.28
N GLY A 64 -9.25 4.14 16.73
CA GLY A 64 -10.53 4.30 16.02
C GLY A 64 -10.41 5.14 14.74
N ARG A 65 -9.24 5.16 14.10
CA ARG A 65 -9.04 5.92 12.86
C ARG A 65 -9.75 5.24 11.68
N ARG A 66 -10.07 6.05 10.67
CA ARG A 66 -10.68 5.63 9.41
C ARG A 66 -9.97 6.30 8.25
N TYR A 67 -9.92 5.59 7.13
CA TYR A 67 -9.28 6.02 5.90
C TYR A 67 -10.23 5.82 4.72
N ASP A 68 -10.22 6.76 3.77
CA ASP A 68 -10.98 6.62 2.53
C ASP A 68 -10.35 5.60 1.58
N GLY A 69 -9.05 5.36 1.69
CA GLY A 69 -8.39 4.31 0.92
C GLY A 69 -6.99 4.00 1.41
N ILE A 70 -6.52 2.80 1.08
CA ILE A 70 -5.19 2.32 1.47
C ILE A 70 -4.45 1.84 0.22
N LEU A 71 -3.23 2.36 0.04
CA LEU A 71 -2.23 1.80 -0.87
C LEU A 71 -1.22 0.98 -0.06
N LEU A 72 -0.99 -0.26 -0.46
CA LEU A 72 -0.18 -1.24 0.26
C LEU A 72 0.79 -1.93 -0.70
N ASP A 73 2.09 -1.76 -0.47
CA ASP A 73 3.16 -2.30 -1.32
C ASP A 73 4.22 -3.10 -0.52
N PRO A 74 3.83 -4.21 0.14
CA PRO A 74 4.74 -4.92 1.03
C PRO A 74 5.84 -5.63 0.24
N PRO A 75 7.10 -5.59 0.71
CA PRO A 75 8.16 -6.38 0.11
C PRO A 75 7.98 -7.87 0.42
N LYS A 76 8.67 -8.74 -0.32
CA LYS A 76 8.70 -10.19 0.00
C LYS A 76 9.25 -10.46 1.41
N TYR A 77 10.33 -9.77 1.76
CA TYR A 77 11.00 -9.83 3.05
C TYR A 77 11.40 -8.42 3.45
N GLY A 78 11.33 -8.12 4.74
CA GLY A 78 11.69 -6.79 5.25
C GLY A 78 12.06 -6.83 6.72
N ARG A 79 12.49 -5.67 7.21
CA ARG A 79 12.66 -5.42 8.63
C ARG A 79 12.02 -4.10 9.04
N GLY A 80 11.35 -4.09 10.18
CA GLY A 80 10.87 -2.88 10.81
C GLY A 80 12.01 -2.07 11.45
N PRO A 81 11.74 -0.82 11.90
CA PRO A 81 12.76 0.06 12.47
C PRO A 81 13.41 -0.49 13.75
N GLU A 82 12.72 -1.36 14.49
CA GLU A 82 13.17 -1.97 15.74
C GLU A 82 13.67 -3.42 15.54
N GLY A 83 13.82 -3.87 14.29
CA GLY A 83 14.31 -5.20 13.94
C GLY A 83 13.23 -6.28 13.80
N GLU A 84 11.95 -5.90 13.77
CA GLU A 84 10.83 -6.79 13.48
C GLU A 84 11.04 -7.46 12.12
N VAL A 85 10.80 -8.76 12.02
CA VAL A 85 10.93 -9.48 10.75
C VAL A 85 9.59 -9.45 10.03
N TRP A 86 9.62 -9.05 8.76
CA TRP A 86 8.46 -9.12 7.86
C TRP A 86 8.69 -10.22 6.82
N ARG A 87 7.69 -11.10 6.66
CA ARG A 87 7.61 -12.15 5.64
C ARG A 87 6.23 -12.11 5.01
N LEU A 88 6.19 -11.80 3.72
CA LEU A 88 4.93 -11.59 3.00
C LEU A 88 3.92 -12.73 3.18
N GLU A 89 4.36 -13.98 3.03
CA GLU A 89 3.48 -15.16 3.10
C GLU A 89 2.92 -15.43 4.50
N GLU A 90 3.64 -15.00 5.56
CA GLU A 90 3.25 -15.20 6.96
C GLU A 90 2.43 -14.02 7.50
N ASP A 91 2.84 -12.79 7.17
CA ASP A 91 2.35 -11.58 7.82
C ASP A 91 1.25 -10.83 7.04
N LEU A 92 1.17 -11.01 5.71
CA LEU A 92 0.22 -10.30 4.87
C LEU A 92 -1.25 -10.50 5.29
N PRO A 93 -1.74 -11.73 5.60
CA PRO A 93 -3.13 -11.92 5.97
C PRO A 93 -3.54 -11.08 7.19
N LYS A 94 -2.67 -11.05 8.22
CA LYS A 94 -2.92 -10.26 9.43
C LYS A 94 -2.92 -8.76 9.14
N LEU A 95 -1.96 -8.28 8.34
CA LEU A 95 -1.89 -6.87 7.98
C LEU A 95 -3.14 -6.42 7.20
N ILE A 96 -3.60 -7.23 6.25
CA ILE A 96 -4.82 -6.96 5.47
C ILE A 96 -6.05 -6.94 6.39
N ALA A 97 -6.16 -7.90 7.32
CA ALA A 97 -7.25 -7.91 8.30
C ALA A 97 -7.27 -6.67 9.20
N ASP A 98 -6.11 -6.15 9.60
CA ASP A 98 -6.04 -4.90 10.36
C ASP A 98 -6.31 -3.67 9.48
N CYS A 99 -5.90 -3.67 8.21
CA CYS A 99 -6.26 -2.63 7.24
C CYS A 99 -7.77 -2.58 7.00
N ARG A 100 -8.44 -3.73 6.93
CA ARG A 100 -9.91 -3.82 6.81
C ARG A 100 -10.63 -3.11 7.95
N LYS A 101 -10.10 -3.17 9.19
CA LYS A 101 -10.69 -2.46 10.35
C LYS A 101 -10.57 -0.93 10.26
N LEU A 102 -9.70 -0.43 9.39
CA LEU A 102 -9.52 1.00 9.09
C LEU A 102 -10.41 1.48 7.93
N LEU A 103 -11.10 0.55 7.26
CA LEU A 103 -12.01 0.82 6.15
C LEU A 103 -13.43 0.43 6.54
N ASP A 104 -14.42 1.14 5.98
CA ASP A 104 -15.84 0.83 6.09
C ASP A 104 -16.47 0.85 4.69
N GLU A 105 -17.69 0.39 4.48
CA GLU A 105 -18.78 1.34 4.55
C GLU A 105 -18.62 2.40 3.45
N ASN A 106 -18.05 3.51 3.88
CA ASN A 106 -17.86 4.73 3.13
C ASN A 106 -16.50 4.83 2.42
N SER A 107 -15.54 3.97 2.77
CA SER A 107 -14.24 3.89 2.13
C SER A 107 -14.33 3.51 0.64
N ARG A 108 -13.31 3.84 -0.14
CA ARG A 108 -13.29 3.74 -1.60
C ARG A 108 -12.50 2.54 -2.10
N PHE A 109 -11.34 2.25 -1.50
CA PHE A 109 -10.51 1.14 -1.98
C PHE A 109 -9.44 0.67 -0.99
N LEU A 110 -8.98 -0.55 -1.20
CA LEU A 110 -7.66 -1.02 -0.80
C LEU A 110 -6.97 -1.54 -2.06
N PHE A 111 -5.77 -1.05 -2.34
CA PHE A 111 -4.94 -1.50 -3.46
C PHE A 111 -3.67 -2.14 -2.92
N LEU A 112 -3.47 -3.42 -3.24
CA LEU A 112 -2.31 -4.22 -2.89
C LEU A 112 -1.47 -4.47 -4.14
N THR A 113 -0.18 -4.11 -4.09
CA THR A 113 0.83 -4.52 -5.08
C THR A 113 1.82 -5.49 -4.44
N VAL A 114 2.23 -6.52 -5.19
CA VAL A 114 3.22 -7.50 -4.72
C VAL A 114 4.20 -7.81 -5.85
N TYR A 115 5.49 -7.54 -5.60
CA TYR A 115 6.58 -7.83 -6.55
C TYR A 115 7.13 -9.26 -6.42
N ALA A 116 6.63 -10.05 -5.47
CA ALA A 116 7.03 -11.45 -5.26
C ALA A 116 6.37 -12.38 -6.30
N VAL A 117 6.88 -12.36 -7.54
CA VAL A 117 6.37 -13.09 -8.73
C VAL A 117 6.23 -14.62 -8.60
N ARG A 118 6.57 -15.24 -7.47
CA ARG A 118 6.23 -16.64 -7.20
C ARG A 118 4.78 -16.85 -6.73
N MET A 119 4.13 -15.81 -6.22
CA MET A 119 2.72 -15.86 -5.85
C MET A 119 1.83 -15.59 -7.07
N SER A 120 0.64 -16.17 -7.08
CA SER A 120 -0.39 -15.87 -8.09
C SER A 120 -1.24 -14.67 -7.65
N ALA A 121 -1.63 -13.82 -8.60
CA ALA A 121 -2.62 -12.75 -8.38
C ALA A 121 -3.93 -13.31 -7.80
N LEU A 122 -4.29 -14.55 -8.13
CA LEU A 122 -5.47 -15.23 -7.58
C LEU A 122 -5.38 -15.41 -6.05
N ALA A 123 -4.20 -15.72 -5.52
CA ALA A 123 -4.02 -15.96 -4.09
C ALA A 123 -4.23 -14.68 -3.26
N ILE A 124 -3.69 -13.56 -3.73
CA ILE A 124 -3.90 -12.26 -3.06
C ILE A 124 -5.31 -11.71 -3.30
N GLY A 125 -5.94 -12.04 -4.43
CA GLY A 125 -7.35 -11.75 -4.69
C GLY A 125 -8.28 -12.46 -3.73
N GLU A 126 -8.07 -13.75 -3.53
CA GLU A 126 -8.92 -14.56 -2.67
C GLU A 126 -8.77 -14.16 -1.19
N LEU A 127 -7.57 -13.74 -0.78
CA LEU A 127 -7.36 -13.10 0.51
C LEU A 127 -8.21 -11.82 0.66
N LEU A 128 -8.23 -10.94 -0.36
CA LEU A 128 -9.06 -9.74 -0.31
C LEU A 128 -10.56 -10.09 -0.33
N ASN A 129 -11.00 -11.07 -1.12
CA ASN A 129 -12.40 -11.52 -1.14
C ASN A 129 -12.87 -11.92 0.25
N GLN A 130 -12.08 -12.74 0.96
CA GLN A 130 -12.43 -13.20 2.30
C GLN A 130 -12.46 -12.06 3.31
N VAL A 131 -11.47 -11.16 3.28
CA VAL A 131 -11.36 -10.09 4.26
C VAL A 131 -12.39 -8.97 4.05
N PHE A 132 -12.81 -8.73 2.80
CA PHE A 132 -13.75 -7.67 2.44
C PHE A 132 -15.16 -8.19 2.12
N ALA A 133 -15.46 -9.46 2.40
CA ALA A 133 -16.73 -10.12 2.07
C ALA A 133 -17.97 -9.39 2.64
N ASP A 134 -17.80 -8.67 3.74
CA ASP A 134 -18.88 -7.96 4.43
C ASP A 134 -19.02 -6.49 4.01
N LEU A 135 -18.13 -5.98 3.15
CA LEU A 135 -18.24 -4.62 2.59
C LEU A 135 -18.81 -4.64 1.17
N PRO A 136 -19.56 -3.59 0.78
CA PRO A 136 -19.96 -3.43 -0.61
C PRO A 136 -18.73 -3.23 -1.50
N GLY A 137 -18.85 -3.66 -2.76
CA GLY A 137 -17.79 -3.47 -3.76
C GLY A 137 -17.43 -4.77 -4.47
N LYS A 138 -16.28 -4.76 -5.13
CA LYS A 138 -15.72 -5.90 -5.84
C LYS A 138 -14.21 -5.99 -5.64
N VAL A 139 -13.69 -7.21 -5.77
CA VAL A 139 -12.26 -7.46 -5.86
C VAL A 139 -11.88 -7.71 -7.31
N GLU A 140 -10.85 -7.02 -7.77
CA GLU A 140 -10.22 -7.23 -9.07
C GLU A 140 -8.75 -7.61 -8.86
N VAL A 141 -8.22 -8.45 -9.73
CA VAL A 141 -6.82 -8.88 -9.69
C VAL A 141 -6.19 -8.88 -11.07
N GLY A 142 -4.87 -8.81 -11.11
CA GLY A 142 -4.13 -8.98 -12.35
C GLY A 142 -2.63 -8.80 -12.16
N GLU A 143 -1.97 -8.53 -13.27
CA GLU A 143 -0.54 -8.20 -13.32
C GLU A 143 -0.36 -6.74 -13.74
N LEU A 144 0.66 -6.10 -13.18
CA LEU A 144 1.22 -4.86 -13.69
C LEU A 144 2.29 -5.23 -14.69
N GLY A 145 2.23 -4.65 -15.88
CA GLY A 145 3.21 -4.85 -16.94
C GLY A 145 3.67 -3.52 -17.53
N VAL A 146 4.94 -3.48 -17.93
CA VAL A 146 5.52 -2.37 -18.70
C VAL A 146 5.53 -2.77 -20.16
N ARG A 147 5.00 -1.90 -21.03
CA ARG A 147 5.02 -2.11 -22.47
C ARG A 147 6.33 -1.58 -23.06
N GLU A 148 7.06 -2.43 -23.76
CA GLU A 148 8.21 -2.05 -24.55
C GLU A 148 7.79 -1.15 -25.73
N GLU A 149 8.44 -0.01 -25.91
CA GLU A 149 8.12 0.95 -26.98
C GLU A 149 8.38 0.41 -28.39
N ALA A 150 9.51 -0.28 -28.60
CA ALA A 150 9.95 -0.70 -29.92
C ALA A 150 9.09 -1.82 -30.55
N ARG A 151 8.66 -2.79 -29.74
CA ARG A 151 7.96 -4.00 -30.20
C ARG A 151 6.56 -4.16 -29.64
N GLY A 152 6.20 -3.39 -28.60
CA GLY A 152 4.91 -3.51 -27.93
C GLY A 152 4.77 -4.72 -27.00
N LEU A 153 5.87 -5.44 -26.69
CA LEU A 153 5.86 -6.57 -25.76
C LEU A 153 5.55 -6.09 -24.34
N VAL A 154 4.82 -6.90 -23.57
CA VAL A 154 4.50 -6.60 -22.17
C VAL A 154 5.45 -7.39 -21.27
N LEU A 155 6.22 -6.67 -20.46
CA LEU A 155 7.07 -7.23 -19.41
C LEU A 155 6.33 -7.17 -18.07
N PRO A 156 5.93 -8.31 -17.47
CA PRO A 156 5.28 -8.32 -16.16
C PRO A 156 6.27 -7.88 -15.06
N THR A 157 5.80 -7.05 -14.13
CA THR A 157 6.62 -6.48 -13.04
C THR A 157 6.11 -6.85 -11.66
N ALA A 158 4.81 -6.95 -11.47
CA ALA A 158 4.18 -7.23 -10.19
C ALA A 158 2.78 -7.83 -10.39
N ILE A 159 2.27 -8.51 -9.37
CA ILE A 159 0.85 -8.84 -9.28
C ILE A 159 0.15 -7.77 -8.45
N TRP A 160 -1.15 -7.60 -8.65
CA TRP A 160 -1.97 -6.70 -7.85
C TRP A 160 -3.35 -7.28 -7.55
N ALA A 161 -3.92 -6.82 -6.44
CA ALA A 161 -5.30 -7.05 -6.07
C ALA A 161 -5.90 -5.75 -5.51
N ARG A 162 -7.15 -5.45 -5.87
CA ARG A 162 -7.85 -4.25 -5.44
C ARG A 162 -9.25 -4.59 -5.01
N TRP A 163 -9.60 -4.26 -3.77
CA TRP A 163 -10.99 -4.08 -3.36
C TRP A 163 -11.39 -2.63 -3.67
N SER A 164 -12.55 -2.42 -4.29
CA SER A 164 -13.10 -1.07 -4.55
C SER A 164 -14.62 -1.07 -4.63
N ARG A 165 -15.23 0.09 -4.32
CA ARG A 165 -16.67 0.35 -4.49
C ARG A 165 -16.92 1.56 -5.39
#